data_AF-A0A954JU48-F1
#
_entry.id   AF-A0A954JU48-F1
#
_cell.length_a   1.000
_cell.length_b   1.000
_cell.length_c   1.000
_cell.angle_alpha   90.00
_cell.angle_beta   90.00
_cell.angle_gamma   90.00
#
_symmetry.space_group_name_H-M   'P 1'
#
loop_
_entity.id
_entity.type
_entity.pdbx_description
1 polymer ?
#
loop_
_entity_poly.entity_id
_entity_poly.type
_entity_poly.pdbx_seq_one_letter_code
_entity_poly.pdbx_strand_id
1 'polypeptide(L)'
;MIRTKLVNAITFCTLIMTAGLLQAQEAQQQTHKAPLSKMELESGDSIVFLGDSITHQCLYTQYVEDFFYTRYPKMRLKFHNAGVGGAKAWDALARFDRDVAAYKPKYVTILLGMNDGQYQPFNEQIFQTYYKDMTELISKIEAIHAKPILMTPTMFDARAARMGTRKRDPSAVELYNSVLAYYGTWLREVAAESGFGFVDMYAPLNNITITARQKDPKFTLIRDAIHPDAPGQVVMAYALLSDMNVQRQVSRITISEKANGEPTSTARGGKLTDLVYNDDGVSFTWLADSLPWVVPEEAQLGAELTKLGHRMSQEALSIHGLPAGRYELTIDGEVAGQYSNTTLAQHIELQGNSKTPQYQQAMKVALLNKERNDGPVKNKRNSWRAFQQFARIKRELDAQTGEKNAKQVAQLERLEKQLASQEEVIKESEVAAMALEDKIYEVNQPVARKYVLKKVAGGKKQK
;
A
#
# COMPACT_ATOMS: atom_id res chain seq x y z
N MET A 1 -74.80 -40.33 46.06
CA MET A 1 -73.35 -39.97 46.17
C MET A 1 -72.91 -39.29 44.88
N ILE A 2 -71.91 -38.41 44.95
CA ILE A 2 -70.95 -38.03 43.87
C ILE A 2 -71.52 -37.59 42.48
N ARG A 3 -71.51 -36.26 42.28
CA ARG A 3 -71.02 -35.47 41.11
C ARG A 3 -71.19 -35.97 39.65
N THR A 4 -71.87 -35.11 38.85
CA THR A 4 -71.37 -34.39 37.64
C THR A 4 -70.79 -35.24 36.48
N LYS A 5 -71.45 -35.35 35.30
CA LYS A 5 -71.49 -34.41 34.13
C LYS A 5 -70.10 -34.06 33.51
N LEU A 6 -69.94 -33.79 32.21
CA LEU A 6 -70.92 -33.65 31.10
C LEU A 6 -70.82 -34.86 30.13
N VAL A 7 -70.70 -34.88 28.77
CA VAL A 7 -70.56 -33.91 27.64
C VAL A 7 -71.41 -34.46 26.45
N ASN A 8 -71.82 -33.62 25.48
CA ASN A 8 -72.63 -34.03 24.31
C ASN A 8 -71.81 -34.22 23.01
N ALA A 9 -72.40 -34.89 22.01
CA ALA A 9 -71.90 -34.99 20.62
C ALA A 9 -72.28 -33.77 19.75
N ILE A 10 -71.70 -33.65 18.53
CA ILE A 10 -72.38 -33.25 17.27
C ILE A 10 -71.41 -33.21 16.06
N THR A 11 -71.92 -33.62 14.89
CA THR A 11 -71.50 -33.40 13.47
C THR A 11 -70.02 -33.42 13.05
N PHE A 12 -69.72 -34.24 12.04
CA PHE A 12 -68.44 -34.30 11.33
C PHE A 12 -68.51 -33.54 9.99
N CYS A 13 -67.87 -32.37 9.89
CA CYS A 13 -67.74 -31.64 8.62
C CYS A 13 -66.43 -32.03 7.91
N THR A 14 -66.53 -32.60 6.71
CA THR A 14 -65.36 -32.89 5.87
C THR A 14 -64.75 -31.63 5.29
N LEU A 15 -63.71 -31.12 5.94
CA LEU A 15 -62.88 -30.04 5.39
C LEU A 15 -61.94 -30.61 4.32
N ILE A 16 -62.04 -30.14 3.08
CA ILE A 16 -61.09 -30.51 2.01
C ILE A 16 -59.81 -29.71 2.25
N MET A 17 -58.77 -30.36 2.81
CA MET A 17 -57.43 -29.78 2.82
C MET A 17 -56.84 -29.80 1.42
N THR A 18 -56.89 -28.68 0.73
CA THR A 18 -56.03 -28.42 -0.44
C THR A 18 -54.58 -28.35 0.04
N ALA A 19 -53.81 -29.42 -0.15
CA ALA A 19 -52.40 -29.47 0.17
C ALA A 19 -51.61 -28.55 -0.77
N GLY A 20 -51.51 -27.27 -0.41
CA GLY A 20 -50.68 -26.31 -1.11
C GLY A 20 -49.21 -26.70 -1.00
N LEU A 21 -48.61 -27.10 -2.13
CA LEU A 21 -47.17 -27.32 -2.25
C LEU A 21 -46.44 -25.98 -2.11
N LEU A 22 -46.18 -25.58 -0.86
CA LEU A 22 -45.14 -24.63 -0.51
C LEU A 22 -43.79 -25.24 -0.92
N GLN A 23 -43.42 -25.03 -2.19
CA GLN A 23 -42.02 -25.03 -2.57
C GLN A 23 -41.36 -23.92 -1.77
N ALA A 24 -40.70 -24.30 -0.67
CA ALA A 24 -39.74 -23.43 -0.03
C ALA A 24 -38.69 -23.09 -1.08
N GLN A 25 -38.71 -21.85 -1.56
CA GLN A 25 -37.72 -21.34 -2.47
C GLN A 25 -36.43 -21.20 -1.67
N GLU A 26 -35.61 -22.26 -1.67
CA GLU A 26 -34.28 -22.25 -1.06
C GLU A 26 -33.52 -21.06 -1.65
N ALA A 27 -33.35 -20.02 -0.84
CA ALA A 27 -32.68 -18.80 -1.26
C ALA A 27 -31.25 -19.20 -1.66
N GLN A 28 -30.99 -19.14 -2.98
CA GLN A 28 -29.81 -19.72 -3.62
C GLN A 28 -28.56 -19.29 -2.86
N GLN A 29 -27.99 -20.22 -2.08
CA GLN A 29 -27.09 -19.86 -0.98
C GLN A 29 -25.87 -19.14 -1.53
N GLN A 30 -25.81 -17.82 -1.32
CA GLN A 30 -24.85 -16.97 -2.00
C GLN A 30 -23.45 -17.31 -1.51
N THR A 31 -22.69 -18.03 -2.35
CA THR A 31 -21.36 -18.53 -2.02
C THR A 31 -20.36 -17.37 -2.02
N HIS A 32 -20.27 -16.67 -0.89
CA HIS A 32 -19.29 -15.62 -0.68
C HIS A 32 -17.89 -16.16 -0.99
N LYS A 33 -17.20 -15.51 -1.92
CA LYS A 33 -15.81 -15.83 -2.26
C LYS A 33 -14.93 -15.42 -1.08
N ALA A 34 -13.91 -16.23 -0.76
CA ALA A 34 -12.91 -15.82 0.22
C ALA A 34 -12.21 -14.53 -0.25
N PRO A 35 -12.07 -13.49 0.59
CA PRO A 35 -11.38 -12.25 0.22
C PRO A 35 -9.94 -12.48 -0.25
N LEU A 36 -9.48 -11.62 -1.16
CA LEU A 36 -8.12 -11.67 -1.68
C LEU A 36 -7.12 -11.30 -0.57
N SER A 37 -6.56 -12.33 0.06
CA SER A 37 -5.63 -12.22 1.20
C SER A 37 -4.16 -12.07 0.80
N LYS A 38 -3.83 -12.07 -0.50
CA LYS A 38 -2.49 -11.81 -1.03
C LYS A 38 -2.51 -11.38 -2.49
N MET A 39 -1.50 -10.63 -2.92
CA MET A 39 -1.18 -10.48 -4.34
C MET A 39 -0.35 -11.67 -4.82
N GLU A 40 -0.73 -12.26 -5.95
CA GLU A 40 0.02 -13.32 -6.65
C GLU A 40 0.55 -12.73 -7.95
N LEU A 41 1.86 -12.57 -8.05
CA LEU A 41 2.52 -11.75 -9.05
C LEU A 41 3.66 -12.51 -9.73
N GLU A 42 3.81 -12.27 -11.03
CA GLU A 42 4.82 -12.85 -11.92
C GLU A 42 5.41 -11.76 -12.82
N SER A 43 6.57 -12.03 -13.43
CA SER A 43 7.26 -11.04 -14.26
C SER A 43 6.45 -10.71 -15.52
N GLY A 44 6.15 -9.42 -15.71
CA GLY A 44 5.32 -8.91 -16.81
C GLY A 44 3.90 -8.49 -16.39
N ASP A 45 3.43 -8.89 -15.19
CA ASP A 45 2.17 -8.44 -14.60
C ASP A 45 2.16 -6.91 -14.39
N SER A 46 0.96 -6.32 -14.40
CA SER A 46 0.77 -4.89 -14.11
C SER A 46 -0.15 -4.62 -12.93
N ILE A 47 0.17 -3.56 -12.18
CA ILE A 47 -0.60 -3.01 -11.07
C ILE A 47 -0.91 -1.55 -11.38
N VAL A 48 -2.19 -1.18 -11.37
CA VAL A 48 -2.64 0.21 -11.53
C VAL A 48 -3.06 0.77 -10.17
N PHE A 49 -2.43 1.87 -9.77
CA PHE A 49 -2.81 2.65 -8.60
C PHE A 49 -3.83 3.73 -9.01
N LEU A 50 -5.12 3.42 -8.88
CA LEU A 50 -6.22 4.32 -9.25
C LEU A 50 -6.63 5.18 -8.06
N GLY A 51 -6.75 6.50 -8.25
CA GLY A 51 -7.30 7.36 -7.21
C GLY A 51 -7.32 8.86 -7.51
N ASP A 52 -7.37 9.65 -6.44
CA ASP A 52 -7.50 11.10 -6.49
C ASP A 52 -6.17 11.84 -6.26
N SER A 53 -6.22 13.05 -5.66
CA SER A 53 -5.05 13.86 -5.34
C SER A 53 -4.05 13.18 -4.42
N ILE A 54 -4.45 12.22 -3.58
CA ILE A 54 -3.54 11.52 -2.67
C ILE A 54 -2.68 10.51 -3.44
N THR A 55 -3.30 9.67 -4.27
CA THR A 55 -2.60 8.78 -5.21
C THR A 55 -1.74 9.59 -6.19
N HIS A 56 -2.26 10.73 -6.64
CA HIS A 56 -1.56 11.67 -7.50
C HIS A 56 -0.30 12.27 -6.84
N GLN A 57 -0.07 12.17 -5.53
CA GLN A 57 1.22 12.57 -4.93
C GLN A 57 2.39 11.68 -5.35
N CYS A 58 2.14 10.48 -5.89
CA CYS A 58 3.15 9.49 -6.29
C CYS A 58 4.00 8.88 -5.16
N LEU A 59 3.79 9.26 -3.89
CA LEU A 59 4.65 8.87 -2.78
C LEU A 59 4.39 7.44 -2.29
N TYR A 60 3.17 7.09 -1.83
CA TYR A 60 2.90 5.72 -1.39
C TYR A 60 3.08 4.70 -2.54
N THR A 61 2.80 5.12 -3.77
CA THR A 61 3.00 4.27 -4.95
C THR A 61 4.48 4.02 -5.20
N GLN A 62 5.34 5.06 -5.13
CA GLN A 62 6.79 4.88 -5.21
C GLN A 62 7.29 3.94 -4.11
N TYR A 63 6.88 4.11 -2.86
CA TYR A 63 7.39 3.26 -1.77
C TYR A 63 6.93 1.79 -1.90
N VAL A 64 5.79 1.53 -2.54
CA VAL A 64 5.33 0.18 -2.91
C VAL A 64 6.17 -0.38 -4.06
N GLU A 65 6.45 0.41 -5.10
CA GLU A 65 7.39 0.04 -6.16
C GLU A 65 8.79 -0.30 -5.59
N ASP A 66 9.31 0.55 -4.69
CA ASP A 66 10.60 0.40 -4.01
C ASP A 66 10.67 -0.93 -3.24
N PHE A 67 9.58 -1.34 -2.59
CA PHE A 67 9.47 -2.66 -1.97
C PHE A 67 9.58 -3.79 -3.00
N PHE A 68 8.88 -3.71 -4.13
CA PHE A 68 8.94 -4.77 -5.14
C PHE A 68 10.32 -4.85 -5.82
N TYR A 69 10.92 -3.70 -6.17
CA TYR A 69 12.27 -3.65 -6.74
C TYR A 69 13.34 -4.21 -5.80
N THR A 70 13.21 -4.00 -4.49
CA THR A 70 14.17 -4.53 -3.49
C THR A 70 13.88 -5.97 -3.07
N ARG A 71 12.61 -6.35 -2.88
CA ARG A 71 12.22 -7.68 -2.38
C ARG A 71 12.23 -8.77 -3.46
N TYR A 72 11.94 -8.42 -4.71
CA TYR A 72 11.88 -9.39 -5.82
C TYR A 72 12.66 -8.88 -7.05
N PRO A 73 13.99 -8.69 -6.95
CA PRO A 73 14.80 -8.01 -7.98
C PRO A 73 14.84 -8.72 -9.34
N LYS A 74 14.32 -9.96 -9.44
CA LYS A 74 14.22 -10.76 -10.66
C LYS A 74 12.82 -10.76 -11.29
N MET A 75 11.83 -10.10 -10.66
CA MET A 75 10.44 -10.04 -11.13
C MET A 75 10.14 -8.65 -11.69
N ARG A 76 10.08 -8.50 -13.02
CA ARG A 76 9.81 -7.20 -13.65
C ARG A 76 8.32 -6.91 -13.74
N LEU A 77 7.80 -6.27 -12.71
CA LEU A 77 6.42 -5.76 -12.66
C LEU A 77 6.28 -4.41 -13.39
N LYS A 78 5.08 -4.13 -13.88
CA LYS A 78 4.71 -2.85 -14.51
C LYS A 78 3.78 -2.06 -13.60
N PHE A 79 4.19 -0.86 -13.23
CA PHE A 79 3.43 -0.01 -12.32
C PHE A 79 2.91 1.22 -13.06
N HIS A 80 1.64 1.57 -12.84
CA HIS A 80 1.05 2.79 -13.38
C HIS A 80 0.27 3.57 -12.31
N ASN A 81 0.60 4.85 -12.13
CA ASN A 81 -0.11 5.76 -11.25
C ASN A 81 -1.23 6.46 -12.03
N ALA A 82 -2.46 5.96 -11.84
CA ALA A 82 -3.71 6.55 -12.31
C ALA A 82 -4.37 7.42 -11.22
N GLY A 83 -3.57 8.11 -10.41
CA GLY A 83 -4.06 9.19 -9.55
C GLY A 83 -4.33 10.45 -10.37
N VAL A 84 -5.41 11.19 -10.11
CA VAL A 84 -5.62 12.54 -10.70
C VAL A 84 -6.11 13.53 -9.65
N GLY A 85 -5.51 14.72 -9.62
CA GLY A 85 -5.76 15.75 -8.62
C GLY A 85 -7.24 16.12 -8.48
N GLY A 86 -7.84 15.84 -7.33
CA GLY A 86 -9.23 16.18 -6.99
C GLY A 86 -10.28 15.36 -7.74
N ALA A 87 -9.94 14.16 -8.21
CA ALA A 87 -10.87 13.23 -8.83
C ALA A 87 -11.93 12.70 -7.83
N LYS A 88 -13.12 12.45 -8.35
CA LYS A 88 -14.16 11.58 -7.76
C LYS A 88 -14.22 10.24 -8.52
N ALA A 89 -15.03 9.29 -8.07
CA ALA A 89 -15.28 8.03 -8.78
C ALA A 89 -15.77 8.23 -10.24
N TRP A 90 -16.64 9.21 -10.48
CA TRP A 90 -16.98 9.65 -11.85
C TRP A 90 -15.75 10.03 -12.70
N ASP A 91 -14.79 10.78 -12.14
CA ASP A 91 -13.61 11.23 -12.89
C ASP A 91 -12.63 10.09 -13.16
N ALA A 92 -12.69 9.00 -12.38
CA ALA A 92 -12.00 7.74 -12.67
C ALA A 92 -12.70 6.96 -13.78
N LEU A 93 -14.04 6.83 -13.73
CA LEU A 93 -14.86 6.22 -14.80
C LEU A 93 -14.60 6.89 -16.15
N ALA A 94 -14.65 8.23 -16.21
CA ALA A 94 -14.53 9.01 -17.44
C ALA A 94 -13.20 8.83 -18.19
N ARG A 95 -12.13 8.39 -17.50
CA ARG A 95 -10.81 8.10 -18.08
C ARG A 95 -10.45 6.61 -18.10
N PHE A 96 -11.30 5.73 -17.56
CA PHE A 96 -10.98 4.34 -17.24
C PHE A 96 -10.32 3.60 -18.41
N ASP A 97 -10.88 3.71 -19.62
CA ASP A 97 -10.44 2.89 -20.74
C ASP A 97 -9.03 3.26 -21.24
N ARG A 98 -8.65 4.55 -21.12
CA ARG A 98 -7.31 5.06 -21.51
C ARG A 98 -6.29 5.08 -20.37
N ASP A 99 -6.73 5.24 -19.12
CA ASP A 99 -5.85 5.44 -17.96
C ASP A 99 -5.80 4.24 -16.99
N VAL A 100 -6.63 3.21 -17.20
CA VAL A 100 -6.63 1.96 -16.42
C VAL A 100 -6.60 0.74 -17.34
N ALA A 101 -7.59 0.57 -18.21
CA ALA A 101 -7.73 -0.63 -19.05
C ALA A 101 -6.58 -0.81 -20.05
N ALA A 102 -6.07 0.28 -20.64
CA ALA A 102 -4.92 0.28 -21.54
C ALA A 102 -3.66 -0.40 -20.94
N TYR A 103 -3.49 -0.35 -19.61
CA TYR A 103 -2.36 -0.93 -18.88
C TYR A 103 -2.53 -2.43 -18.56
N LYS A 104 -3.68 -3.01 -18.93
CA LYS A 104 -4.03 -4.43 -18.77
C LYS A 104 -3.77 -4.96 -17.34
N PRO A 105 -4.21 -4.25 -16.29
CA PRO A 105 -3.91 -4.60 -14.90
C PRO A 105 -4.31 -6.04 -14.54
N LYS A 106 -3.44 -6.71 -13.77
CA LYS A 106 -3.84 -7.90 -12.99
C LYS A 106 -4.51 -7.48 -11.68
N TYR A 107 -4.07 -6.35 -11.12
CA TYR A 107 -4.63 -5.73 -9.92
C TYR A 107 -4.87 -4.23 -10.13
N VAL A 108 -5.99 -3.72 -9.63
CA VAL A 108 -6.27 -2.27 -9.56
C VAL A 108 -6.56 -1.91 -8.11
N THR A 109 -5.70 -1.11 -7.49
CA THR A 109 -5.97 -0.55 -6.16
C THR A 109 -6.81 0.72 -6.32
N ILE A 110 -7.90 0.87 -5.56
CA ILE A 110 -8.80 2.02 -5.67
C ILE A 110 -8.77 2.85 -4.38
N LEU A 111 -8.18 4.05 -4.43
CA LEU A 111 -8.18 5.03 -3.34
C LEU A 111 -8.97 6.28 -3.76
N LEU A 112 -10.26 6.29 -3.42
CA LEU A 112 -11.24 7.32 -3.73
C LEU A 112 -12.16 7.55 -2.51
N GLY A 113 -12.98 8.60 -2.51
CA GLY A 113 -13.89 8.97 -1.42
C GLY A 113 -13.59 10.32 -0.77
N MET A 114 -12.31 10.72 -0.70
CA MET A 114 -11.85 11.95 -0.04
C MET A 114 -12.39 13.22 -0.72
N ASN A 115 -12.64 13.20 -2.02
CA ASN A 115 -13.30 14.29 -2.76
C ASN A 115 -14.79 14.03 -3.01
N ASP A 116 -15.21 12.76 -3.02
CA ASP A 116 -16.58 12.31 -3.33
C ASP A 116 -17.59 12.77 -2.28
N GLY A 117 -17.24 12.68 -0.99
CA GLY A 117 -18.03 13.24 0.12
C GLY A 117 -18.06 14.78 0.19
N GLN A 118 -17.38 15.46 -0.75
CA GLN A 118 -17.43 16.90 -1.02
C GLN A 118 -17.02 17.83 0.13
N TYR A 119 -16.37 17.30 1.16
CA TYR A 119 -16.05 18.01 2.41
C TYR A 119 -17.31 18.59 3.08
N GLN A 120 -18.36 17.76 3.21
CA GLN A 120 -19.63 18.09 3.87
C GLN A 120 -19.96 17.08 4.99
N PRO A 121 -20.89 17.38 5.91
CA PRO A 121 -21.54 16.36 6.75
C PRO A 121 -22.14 15.23 5.90
N PHE A 122 -22.43 14.07 6.51
CA PHE A 122 -23.02 12.94 5.78
C PHE A 122 -24.33 13.36 5.08
N ASN A 123 -24.40 13.10 3.78
CA ASN A 123 -25.58 13.31 2.96
C ASN A 123 -25.81 12.07 2.07
N GLU A 124 -27.04 11.56 2.11
CA GLU A 124 -27.42 10.33 1.42
C GLU A 124 -27.29 10.45 -0.10
N GLN A 125 -27.69 11.57 -0.71
CA GLN A 125 -27.63 11.75 -2.16
C GLN A 125 -26.18 11.82 -2.68
N ILE A 126 -25.27 12.40 -1.88
CA ILE A 126 -23.82 12.38 -2.15
C ILE A 126 -23.27 10.95 -2.01
N PHE A 127 -23.64 10.22 -0.95
CA PHE A 127 -23.22 8.82 -0.79
C PHE A 127 -23.76 7.92 -1.91
N GLN A 128 -25.02 8.04 -2.32
CA GLN A 128 -25.61 7.28 -3.42
C GLN A 128 -24.92 7.56 -4.77
N THR A 129 -24.41 8.79 -4.97
CA THR A 129 -23.57 9.10 -6.13
C THR A 129 -22.24 8.33 -6.08
N TYR A 130 -21.55 8.36 -4.94
CA TYR A 130 -20.31 7.61 -4.71
C TYR A 130 -20.50 6.09 -4.83
N TYR A 131 -21.54 5.55 -4.20
CA TYR A 131 -21.94 4.13 -4.26
C TYR A 131 -22.12 3.68 -5.72
N LYS A 132 -22.90 4.43 -6.50
CA LYS A 132 -23.17 4.11 -7.91
C LYS A 132 -21.89 4.17 -8.75
N ASP A 133 -21.15 5.27 -8.69
CA ASP A 133 -19.96 5.47 -9.50
C ASP A 133 -18.83 4.47 -9.14
N MET A 134 -18.68 4.12 -7.85
CA MET A 134 -17.73 3.08 -7.41
C MET A 134 -18.17 1.68 -7.82
N THR A 135 -19.47 1.35 -7.77
CA THR A 135 -19.99 0.04 -8.20
C THR A 135 -19.80 -0.16 -9.71
N GLU A 136 -20.05 0.89 -10.51
CA GLU A 136 -19.78 0.89 -11.95
C GLU A 136 -18.26 0.76 -12.23
N LEU A 137 -17.42 1.43 -11.44
CA LEU A 137 -15.95 1.37 -11.57
C LEU A 137 -15.39 -0.02 -11.25
N ILE A 138 -15.86 -0.65 -10.18
CA ILE A 138 -15.53 -2.04 -9.81
C ILE A 138 -15.96 -3.00 -10.94
N SER A 139 -17.19 -2.82 -11.45
CA SER A 139 -17.70 -3.63 -12.57
C SER A 139 -16.82 -3.51 -13.83
N LYS A 140 -16.32 -2.30 -14.15
CA LYS A 140 -15.38 -2.11 -15.26
C LYS A 140 -14.00 -2.75 -15.03
N ILE A 141 -13.55 -2.88 -13.78
CA ILE A 141 -12.30 -3.56 -13.40
C ILE A 141 -12.46 -5.08 -13.58
N GLU A 142 -13.56 -5.67 -13.12
CA GLU A 142 -13.84 -7.11 -13.34
C GLU A 142 -14.06 -7.45 -14.82
N ALA A 143 -14.69 -6.54 -15.58
CA ALA A 143 -14.93 -6.72 -17.02
C ALA A 143 -13.65 -6.78 -17.87
N ILE A 144 -12.52 -6.25 -17.37
CA ILE A 144 -11.18 -6.41 -17.99
C ILE A 144 -10.35 -7.54 -17.35
N HIS A 145 -11.00 -8.40 -16.54
CA HIS A 145 -10.41 -9.52 -15.80
C HIS A 145 -9.34 -9.13 -14.75
N ALA A 146 -9.30 -7.86 -14.35
CA ALA A 146 -8.46 -7.38 -13.27
C ALA A 146 -9.12 -7.63 -11.90
N LYS A 147 -8.31 -7.80 -10.86
CA LYS A 147 -8.79 -7.97 -9.47
C LYS A 147 -8.83 -6.61 -8.75
N PRO A 148 -10.01 -6.14 -8.27
CA PRO A 148 -10.09 -4.95 -7.42
C PRO A 148 -9.38 -5.14 -6.07
N ILE A 149 -8.72 -4.09 -5.59
CA ILE A 149 -8.25 -3.96 -4.21
C ILE A 149 -8.82 -2.62 -3.68
N LEU A 150 -9.86 -2.69 -2.86
CA LEU A 150 -10.55 -1.53 -2.33
C LEU A 150 -9.78 -0.95 -1.14
N MET A 151 -9.42 0.33 -1.21
CA MET A 151 -8.75 1.04 -0.11
C MET A 151 -9.76 1.97 0.56
N THR A 152 -9.80 2.00 1.89
CA THR A 152 -10.57 3.05 2.58
C THR A 152 -10.04 4.42 2.15
N PRO A 153 -10.86 5.49 2.18
CA PRO A 153 -10.31 6.84 2.16
C PRO A 153 -9.33 7.00 3.34
N THR A 154 -8.30 7.83 3.19
CA THR A 154 -7.46 8.22 4.34
C THR A 154 -8.28 9.04 5.33
N MET A 155 -7.81 9.14 6.58
CA MET A 155 -8.42 10.08 7.54
C MET A 155 -8.38 11.53 7.02
N PHE A 156 -9.35 12.34 7.43
CA PHE A 156 -9.30 13.79 7.39
C PHE A 156 -8.86 14.32 8.76
N ASP A 157 -7.72 15.00 8.84
CA ASP A 157 -7.18 15.46 10.13
C ASP A 157 -7.86 16.75 10.62
N ALA A 158 -9.02 16.55 11.24
CA ALA A 158 -9.83 17.58 11.88
C ALA A 158 -9.09 18.48 12.90
N ARG A 159 -7.92 18.07 13.44
CA ARG A 159 -7.09 18.93 14.30
C ARG A 159 -6.12 19.77 13.46
N ALA A 160 -5.44 19.19 12.47
CA ALA A 160 -4.63 19.96 11.53
C ALA A 160 -5.48 21.03 10.82
N ALA A 161 -6.73 20.70 10.46
CA ALA A 161 -7.69 21.64 9.88
C ALA A 161 -7.99 22.86 10.77
N ARG A 162 -8.05 22.68 12.09
CA ARG A 162 -8.30 23.77 13.07
C ARG A 162 -7.05 24.58 13.41
N MET A 163 -5.86 24.01 13.21
CA MET A 163 -4.57 24.68 13.43
C MET A 163 -4.04 25.38 12.16
N GLY A 164 -4.53 24.99 10.97
CA GLY A 164 -4.11 25.53 9.69
C GLY A 164 -4.72 26.91 9.35
N THR A 165 -4.10 27.61 8.40
CA THR A 165 -4.54 28.94 7.94
C THR A 165 -5.69 28.89 6.93
N ARG A 166 -5.94 27.73 6.30
CA ARG A 166 -7.01 27.56 5.31
C ARG A 166 -8.36 27.50 6.01
N LYS A 167 -9.15 28.58 5.90
CA LYS A 167 -10.56 28.58 6.29
C LYS A 167 -11.30 27.44 5.57
N ARG A 168 -12.11 26.71 6.35
CA ARG A 168 -12.97 25.59 5.95
C ARG A 168 -14.31 25.76 6.64
N ASP A 169 -15.36 25.11 6.15
CA ASP A 169 -16.64 25.07 6.85
C ASP A 169 -16.49 24.36 8.23
N PRO A 170 -17.05 24.90 9.33
CA PRO A 170 -16.92 24.28 10.65
C PRO A 170 -17.52 22.87 10.75
N SER A 171 -18.67 22.62 10.10
CA SER A 171 -19.33 21.31 10.13
C SER A 171 -18.53 20.27 9.34
N ALA A 172 -17.88 20.67 8.25
CA ALA A 172 -16.91 19.83 7.53
C ALA A 172 -15.69 19.51 8.40
N VAL A 173 -15.15 20.50 9.12
CA VAL A 173 -14.00 20.33 10.03
C VAL A 173 -14.31 19.43 11.23
N GLU A 174 -15.58 19.29 11.58
CA GLU A 174 -16.05 18.42 12.67
C GLU A 174 -16.46 17.02 12.21
N LEU A 175 -17.25 16.92 11.14
CA LEU A 175 -17.96 15.69 10.79
C LEU A 175 -17.34 14.91 9.62
N TYR A 176 -16.47 15.52 8.80
CA TYR A 176 -16.06 14.88 7.54
C TYR A 176 -15.24 13.60 7.74
N ASN A 177 -14.43 13.52 8.81
CA ASN A 177 -13.67 12.31 9.12
C ASN A 177 -14.60 11.09 9.37
N SER A 178 -15.79 11.32 9.92
CA SER A 178 -16.82 10.28 10.11
C SER A 178 -17.46 9.83 8.79
N VAL A 179 -17.60 10.73 7.81
CA VAL A 179 -18.08 10.39 6.45
C VAL A 179 -17.08 9.45 5.78
N LEU A 180 -15.78 9.75 5.89
CA LEU A 180 -14.71 8.92 5.34
C LEU A 180 -14.63 7.54 6.02
N ALA A 181 -14.87 7.47 7.33
CA ALA A 181 -14.99 6.20 8.07
C ALA A 181 -16.22 5.37 7.63
N TYR A 182 -17.36 6.01 7.33
CA TYR A 182 -18.54 5.34 6.76
C TYR A 182 -18.25 4.80 5.36
N TYR A 183 -17.62 5.60 4.49
CA TYR A 183 -17.25 5.21 3.12
C TYR A 183 -16.26 4.03 3.14
N GLY A 184 -15.25 4.07 4.03
CA GLY A 184 -14.31 2.97 4.23
C GLY A 184 -14.95 1.70 4.82
N THR A 185 -15.97 1.86 5.69
CA THR A 185 -16.75 0.74 6.20
C THR A 185 -17.54 0.06 5.09
N TRP A 186 -18.24 0.82 4.24
CA TRP A 186 -18.95 0.27 3.09
C TRP A 186 -18.02 -0.50 2.12
N LEU A 187 -16.86 0.05 1.80
CA LEU A 187 -15.87 -0.62 0.95
C LEU A 187 -15.37 -1.95 1.53
N ARG A 188 -15.28 -2.06 2.87
CA ARG A 188 -14.88 -3.31 3.54
C ARG A 188 -15.92 -4.40 3.33
N GLU A 189 -17.19 -4.10 3.53
CA GLU A 189 -18.27 -5.09 3.35
C GLU A 189 -18.37 -5.51 1.87
N VAL A 190 -18.30 -4.57 0.92
CA VAL A 190 -18.26 -4.88 -0.53
C VAL A 190 -17.09 -5.81 -0.89
N ALA A 191 -15.89 -5.56 -0.34
CA ALA A 191 -14.75 -6.43 -0.57
C ALA A 191 -14.93 -7.82 0.06
N ALA A 192 -15.50 -7.88 1.27
CA ALA A 192 -15.75 -9.14 1.98
C ALA A 192 -16.81 -10.00 1.29
N GLU A 193 -17.92 -9.41 0.85
CA GLU A 193 -19.03 -10.12 0.18
C GLU A 193 -18.63 -10.62 -1.22
N SER A 194 -17.81 -9.85 -1.95
CA SER A 194 -17.45 -10.09 -3.35
C SER A 194 -16.15 -10.89 -3.53
N GLY A 195 -15.33 -11.03 -2.48
CA GLY A 195 -14.02 -11.69 -2.53
C GLY A 195 -12.88 -10.81 -3.08
N PHE A 196 -13.01 -9.49 -3.03
CA PHE A 196 -11.97 -8.57 -3.50
C PHE A 196 -10.83 -8.41 -2.48
N GLY A 197 -9.79 -7.65 -2.85
CA GLY A 197 -8.80 -7.17 -1.88
C GLY A 197 -9.35 -6.01 -1.07
N PHE A 198 -8.89 -5.87 0.17
CA PHE A 198 -9.18 -4.72 1.03
C PHE A 198 -7.92 -4.23 1.73
N VAL A 199 -7.80 -2.91 1.93
CA VAL A 199 -6.71 -2.27 2.68
C VAL A 199 -7.26 -1.12 3.52
N ASP A 200 -6.91 -1.09 4.82
CA ASP A 200 -7.26 0.02 5.70
C ASP A 200 -6.19 1.13 5.64
N MET A 201 -6.50 2.23 4.94
CA MET A 201 -5.67 3.44 4.90
C MET A 201 -6.07 4.45 5.99
N TYR A 202 -7.21 4.26 6.66
CA TYR A 202 -7.76 5.18 7.64
C TYR A 202 -7.15 4.93 9.02
N ALA A 203 -7.28 3.71 9.54
CA ALA A 203 -6.93 3.39 10.92
C ALA A 203 -5.41 3.47 11.20
N PRO A 204 -4.50 3.04 10.30
CA PRO A 204 -3.06 3.18 10.53
C PRO A 204 -2.63 4.66 10.67
N LEU A 205 -3.10 5.55 9.78
CA LEU A 205 -2.84 6.99 9.85
C LEU A 205 -3.44 7.61 11.12
N ASN A 206 -4.70 7.28 11.43
CA ASN A 206 -5.43 7.81 12.57
C ASN A 206 -4.79 7.39 13.90
N ASN A 207 -4.48 6.10 14.07
CA ASN A 207 -3.95 5.56 15.31
C ASN A 207 -2.52 6.07 15.57
N ILE A 208 -1.65 6.08 14.56
CA ILE A 208 -0.30 6.66 14.69
C ILE A 208 -0.37 8.15 15.05
N THR A 209 -1.25 8.91 14.39
CA THR A 209 -1.43 10.34 14.66
C THR A 209 -1.96 10.59 16.08
N ILE A 210 -2.90 9.78 16.58
CA ILE A 210 -3.43 9.88 17.95
C ILE A 210 -2.36 9.50 18.99
N THR A 211 -1.60 8.43 18.78
CA THR A 211 -0.52 8.04 19.71
C THR A 211 0.60 9.08 19.76
N ALA A 212 1.05 9.61 18.61
CA ALA A 212 2.04 10.68 18.58
C ALA A 212 1.55 11.97 19.27
N ARG A 213 0.24 12.26 19.19
CA ARG A 213 -0.42 13.37 19.89
C ARG A 213 -0.43 13.29 21.41
N GLN A 214 -0.04 12.16 22.00
CA GLN A 214 0.22 12.03 23.44
C GLN A 214 1.56 12.68 23.85
N LYS A 215 2.47 12.92 22.89
CA LYS A 215 3.78 13.58 23.11
C LYS A 215 3.82 15.00 22.56
N ASP A 216 3.37 15.19 21.32
CA ASP A 216 3.18 16.52 20.73
C ASP A 216 1.70 16.70 20.30
N PRO A 217 0.90 17.47 21.06
CA PRO A 217 -0.50 17.72 20.71
C PRO A 217 -0.74 18.33 19.32
N LYS A 218 0.28 18.95 18.70
CA LYS A 218 0.22 19.54 17.35
C LYS A 218 0.60 18.57 16.23
N PHE A 219 1.15 17.39 16.56
CA PHE A 219 1.64 16.41 15.59
C PHE A 219 0.59 16.09 14.53
N THR A 220 1.00 15.93 13.27
CA THR A 220 0.17 15.43 12.17
C THR A 220 1.05 14.81 11.09
N LEU A 221 0.49 13.81 10.38
CA LEU A 221 1.06 13.27 9.15
C LEU A 221 0.42 13.91 7.89
N ILE A 222 -0.52 14.85 8.07
CA ILE A 222 -1.45 15.35 7.05
C ILE A 222 -1.63 16.86 7.23
N ARG A 223 -0.60 17.65 6.92
CA ARG A 223 -0.51 19.07 7.31
C ARG A 223 -1.63 19.99 6.82
N ASP A 224 -2.24 19.71 5.66
CA ASP A 224 -3.38 20.48 5.14
C ASP A 224 -4.76 19.88 5.52
N ALA A 225 -4.74 18.81 6.33
CA ALA A 225 -5.83 17.92 6.72
C ALA A 225 -6.39 16.96 5.65
N ILE A 226 -5.89 16.97 4.41
CA ILE A 226 -6.33 16.08 3.31
C ILE A 226 -5.19 15.16 2.87
N HIS A 227 -4.02 15.72 2.56
CA HIS A 227 -2.93 15.05 1.86
C HIS A 227 -1.87 14.58 2.85
N PRO A 228 -1.62 13.26 2.99
CA PRO A 228 -0.53 12.78 3.82
C PRO A 228 0.82 13.19 3.25
N ASP A 229 1.69 13.73 4.11
CA ASP A 229 3.08 14.02 3.82
C ASP A 229 3.89 12.71 3.64
N ALA A 230 5.14 12.79 3.18
CA ALA A 230 5.98 11.61 2.93
C ALA A 230 6.02 10.57 4.08
N PRO A 231 6.09 10.95 5.38
CA PRO A 231 5.98 10.00 6.49
C PRO A 231 4.62 9.27 6.56
N GLY A 232 3.51 9.95 6.26
CA GLY A 232 2.17 9.34 6.19
C GLY A 232 2.00 8.43 4.98
N GLN A 233 2.63 8.78 3.86
CA GLN A 233 2.63 7.97 2.64
C GLN A 233 3.39 6.64 2.84
N VAL A 234 4.39 6.57 3.73
CA VAL A 234 4.99 5.29 4.17
C VAL A 234 4.01 4.45 4.99
N VAL A 235 3.19 5.06 5.85
CA VAL A 235 2.13 4.34 6.59
C VAL A 235 1.14 3.68 5.61
N MET A 236 0.78 4.37 4.52
CA MET A 236 -0.09 3.85 3.46
C MET A 236 0.57 2.71 2.67
N ALA A 237 1.84 2.87 2.26
CA ALA A 237 2.59 1.82 1.59
C ALA A 237 2.76 0.57 2.46
N TYR A 238 3.06 0.76 3.75
CA TYR A 238 3.08 -0.31 4.75
C TYR A 238 1.73 -1.02 4.85
N ALA A 239 0.60 -0.29 4.85
CA ALA A 239 -0.74 -0.89 4.95
C ALA A 239 -1.05 -1.80 3.75
N LEU A 240 -0.89 -1.32 2.51
CA LEU A 240 -1.12 -2.13 1.31
C LEU A 240 -0.29 -3.43 1.33
N LEU A 241 1.00 -3.32 1.64
CA LEU A 241 1.91 -4.47 1.65
C LEU A 241 1.63 -5.43 2.83
N SER A 242 1.27 -4.89 4.00
CA SER A 242 0.86 -5.67 5.18
C SER A 242 -0.38 -6.52 4.89
N ASP A 243 -1.42 -5.87 4.36
CA ASP A 243 -2.78 -6.43 4.24
C ASP A 243 -2.88 -7.37 3.02
N MET A 244 -2.15 -7.07 1.94
CA MET A 244 -1.91 -8.01 0.82
C MET A 244 -0.78 -9.02 1.09
N ASN A 245 -0.39 -9.19 2.35
CA ASN A 245 0.44 -10.29 2.89
C ASN A 245 1.69 -10.65 2.07
N VAL A 246 2.46 -9.64 1.64
CA VAL A 246 3.71 -9.86 0.89
C VAL A 246 4.82 -10.45 1.77
N GLN A 247 5.87 -11.03 1.17
CA GLN A 247 7.03 -11.56 1.91
C GLN A 247 7.72 -10.48 2.78
N ARG A 248 7.53 -10.56 4.10
CA ARG A 248 8.03 -9.55 5.08
C ARG A 248 9.51 -9.69 5.45
N GLN A 249 10.12 -10.84 5.19
CA GLN A 249 11.51 -11.12 5.54
C GLN A 249 12.45 -10.95 4.33
N VAL A 250 13.58 -10.26 4.54
CA VAL A 250 14.72 -10.22 3.60
C VAL A 250 15.55 -11.49 3.80
N SER A 251 16.02 -11.71 5.04
CA SER A 251 16.85 -12.87 5.38
C SER A 251 16.77 -13.23 6.87
N ARG A 252 17.26 -14.44 7.19
CA ARG A 252 17.81 -14.76 8.51
C ARG A 252 19.00 -15.67 8.32
N ILE A 253 20.10 -15.35 8.97
CA ILE A 253 21.31 -16.16 9.06
C ILE A 253 21.50 -16.52 10.52
N THR A 254 21.66 -17.81 10.83
CA THR A 254 22.02 -18.29 12.16
C THR A 254 23.24 -19.19 12.03
N ILE A 255 24.34 -18.83 12.69
CA ILE A 255 25.61 -19.57 12.70
C ILE A 255 25.86 -20.09 14.12
N SER A 256 26.35 -21.32 14.22
CA SER A 256 26.81 -21.90 15.49
C SER A 256 27.89 -22.93 15.25
N GLU A 257 28.46 -23.42 16.34
CA GLU A 257 29.34 -24.58 16.37
C GLU A 257 28.52 -25.84 16.70
N LYS A 258 28.91 -27.00 16.16
CA LYS A 258 28.38 -28.31 16.54
C LYS A 258 29.14 -28.87 17.75
N ALA A 259 28.60 -29.89 18.41
CA ALA A 259 29.25 -30.57 19.53
C ALA A 259 30.60 -31.25 19.20
N ASN A 260 30.95 -31.39 17.92
CA ASN A 260 32.25 -31.90 17.44
C ASN A 260 33.22 -30.79 16.98
N GLY A 261 32.92 -29.50 17.25
CA GLY A 261 33.74 -28.35 16.85
C GLY A 261 33.58 -27.89 15.39
N GLU A 262 32.71 -28.54 14.61
CA GLU A 262 32.46 -28.11 13.23
C GLU A 262 31.55 -26.88 13.17
N PRO A 263 31.86 -25.87 12.33
CA PRO A 263 30.89 -24.82 12.02
C PRO A 263 29.63 -25.38 11.37
N THR A 264 28.49 -24.76 11.69
CA THR A 264 27.21 -25.01 11.02
C THR A 264 26.44 -23.72 10.85
N SER A 265 25.54 -23.69 9.87
CA SER A 265 24.66 -22.54 9.65
C SER A 265 23.29 -22.97 9.14
N THR A 266 22.26 -22.21 9.52
CA THR A 266 20.94 -22.27 8.91
C THR A 266 20.61 -20.88 8.39
N ALA A 267 20.21 -20.78 7.12
CA ALA A 267 19.97 -19.50 6.47
C ALA A 267 18.69 -19.53 5.61
N ARG A 268 18.08 -18.36 5.40
CA ARG A 268 16.95 -18.12 4.50
C ARG A 268 17.11 -16.76 3.82
N GLY A 269 16.61 -16.63 2.59
CA GLY A 269 16.69 -15.40 1.80
C GLY A 269 18.07 -15.16 1.17
N GLY A 270 18.77 -16.23 0.81
CA GLY A 270 20.08 -16.20 0.16
C GLY A 270 20.89 -17.48 0.37
N LYS A 271 22.12 -17.48 -0.15
CA LYS A 271 23.10 -18.56 -0.05
C LYS A 271 24.32 -18.11 0.75
N LEU A 272 24.71 -18.93 1.73
CA LEU A 272 25.93 -18.78 2.52
C LEU A 272 27.03 -19.72 1.99
N THR A 273 28.24 -19.21 1.81
CA THR A 273 29.46 -19.97 1.46
C THR A 273 30.65 -19.53 2.31
N ASP A 274 31.77 -20.25 2.20
CA ASP A 274 33.08 -19.82 2.72
C ASP A 274 33.08 -19.52 4.23
N LEU A 275 32.32 -20.33 4.98
CA LEU A 275 32.14 -20.21 6.42
C LEU A 275 33.40 -20.65 7.16
N VAL A 276 33.99 -19.71 7.90
CA VAL A 276 35.08 -19.92 8.85
C VAL A 276 34.60 -19.43 10.21
N TYR A 277 34.85 -20.21 11.25
CA TYR A 277 34.44 -19.94 12.62
C TYR A 277 35.59 -20.36 13.56
N ASN A 278 35.93 -19.52 14.54
CA ASN A 278 36.93 -19.79 15.58
C ASN A 278 36.79 -18.80 16.77
N ASP A 279 37.65 -18.91 17.78
CA ASP A 279 37.63 -18.06 18.99
C ASP A 279 37.83 -16.55 18.73
N ASP A 280 38.46 -16.19 17.61
CA ASP A 280 38.69 -14.81 17.18
C ASP A 280 37.49 -14.23 16.40
N GLY A 281 36.58 -15.08 15.91
CA GLY A 281 35.32 -14.67 15.30
C GLY A 281 34.84 -15.55 14.15
N VAL A 282 34.13 -14.93 13.20
CA VAL A 282 33.43 -15.63 12.12
C VAL A 282 33.59 -14.87 10.80
N SER A 283 33.81 -15.56 9.69
CA SER A 283 33.65 -14.97 8.36
C SER A 283 32.85 -15.88 7.45
N PHE A 284 32.08 -15.30 6.55
CA PHE A 284 31.33 -16.03 5.52
C PHE A 284 31.06 -15.11 4.33
N THR A 285 30.76 -15.71 3.19
CA THR A 285 30.24 -15.00 2.02
C THR A 285 28.73 -15.22 1.97
N TRP A 286 27.98 -14.16 1.67
CA TRP A 286 26.52 -14.19 1.62
C TRP A 286 26.02 -13.54 0.34
N LEU A 287 25.31 -14.32 -0.48
CA LEU A 287 24.55 -13.83 -1.63
C LEU A 287 23.07 -13.82 -1.25
N ALA A 288 22.50 -12.65 -0.98
CA ALA A 288 21.09 -12.51 -0.66
C ALA A 288 20.18 -12.77 -1.88
N ASP A 289 18.95 -13.22 -1.65
CA ASP A 289 17.92 -13.28 -2.70
C ASP A 289 17.25 -11.92 -2.94
N SER A 290 17.35 -10.99 -1.98
CA SER A 290 16.68 -9.70 -1.97
C SER A 290 17.46 -8.64 -1.17
N LEU A 291 17.09 -7.37 -1.36
CA LEU A 291 17.61 -6.21 -0.64
C LEU A 291 16.63 -5.76 0.49
N PRO A 292 17.11 -5.01 1.50
CA PRO A 292 16.23 -4.35 2.46
C PRO A 292 15.34 -3.31 1.78
N TRP A 293 14.10 -3.18 2.26
CA TRP A 293 13.20 -2.10 1.86
C TRP A 293 13.55 -0.86 2.67
N VAL A 294 14.02 0.18 1.97
CA VAL A 294 14.42 1.48 2.55
C VAL A 294 13.64 2.60 1.85
N VAL A 295 13.58 3.77 2.46
CA VAL A 295 12.85 4.95 1.94
C VAL A 295 13.73 6.21 1.96
N PRO A 296 13.46 7.22 1.11
CA PRO A 296 14.17 8.50 1.13
C PRO A 296 14.13 9.23 2.50
N GLU A 297 15.00 10.23 2.68
CA GLU A 297 15.15 10.96 3.96
C GLU A 297 13.84 11.60 4.43
N GLU A 298 13.07 12.21 3.52
CA GLU A 298 11.78 12.84 3.84
C GLU A 298 10.72 11.86 4.37
N ALA A 299 10.95 10.56 4.19
CA ALA A 299 10.04 9.47 4.52
C ALA A 299 10.44 8.69 5.79
N GLN A 300 11.65 8.90 6.33
CA GLN A 300 12.22 8.10 7.43
C GLN A 300 11.36 8.08 8.71
N LEU A 301 10.76 9.21 9.10
CA LEU A 301 9.82 9.27 10.23
C LEU A 301 8.64 8.28 10.06
N GLY A 302 8.20 8.04 8.82
CA GLY A 302 7.16 7.04 8.53
C GLY A 302 7.64 5.60 8.71
N ALA A 303 8.91 5.33 8.36
CA ALA A 303 9.55 4.04 8.59
C ALA A 303 9.77 3.77 10.09
N GLU A 304 10.10 4.78 10.87
CA GLU A 304 10.20 4.69 12.34
C GLU A 304 8.83 4.41 12.98
N LEU A 305 7.80 5.21 12.65
CA LEU A 305 6.47 5.12 13.25
C LEU A 305 5.77 3.77 12.94
N THR A 306 6.01 3.21 11.75
CA THR A 306 5.52 1.87 11.37
C THR A 306 6.38 0.72 11.88
N LYS A 307 7.63 1.01 12.33
CA LYS A 307 8.70 0.02 12.54
C LYS A 307 8.99 -0.82 11.29
N LEU A 308 9.01 -0.16 10.12
CA LEU A 308 9.10 -0.74 8.78
C LEU A 308 10.18 -1.82 8.66
N GLY A 309 11.41 -1.52 9.13
CA GLY A 309 12.52 -2.48 9.09
C GLY A 309 12.17 -3.81 9.77
N HIS A 310 11.79 -3.75 11.04
CA HIS A 310 11.44 -4.91 11.85
C HIS A 310 10.15 -5.63 11.37
N ARG A 311 9.21 -4.93 10.72
CA ARG A 311 7.91 -5.52 10.33
C ARG A 311 7.81 -6.02 8.89
N MET A 312 8.52 -5.39 7.95
CA MET A 312 8.41 -5.62 6.50
C MET A 312 9.76 -5.83 5.80
N SER A 313 10.88 -5.77 6.52
CA SER A 313 12.21 -5.90 5.93
C SER A 313 13.24 -6.65 6.78
N GLN A 314 12.83 -7.59 7.64
CA GLN A 314 13.75 -8.26 8.58
C GLN A 314 14.98 -8.87 7.88
N GLU A 315 16.18 -8.40 8.24
CA GLU A 315 17.48 -8.91 7.81
C GLU A 315 18.28 -9.27 9.07
N ALA A 316 18.12 -10.51 9.55
CA ALA A 316 18.60 -10.91 10.87
C ALA A 316 19.87 -11.76 10.82
N LEU A 317 20.85 -11.47 11.69
CA LEU A 317 22.04 -12.29 11.90
C LEU A 317 22.15 -12.73 13.37
N SER A 318 22.19 -14.03 13.61
CA SER A 318 22.48 -14.65 14.91
C SER A 318 23.78 -15.44 14.85
N ILE A 319 24.64 -15.31 15.85
CA ILE A 319 25.87 -16.09 15.97
C ILE A 319 26.02 -16.58 17.42
N HIS A 320 26.03 -17.90 17.60
CA HIS A 320 26.16 -18.59 18.87
C HIS A 320 27.57 -19.19 19.03
N GLY A 321 27.93 -19.61 20.25
CA GLY A 321 29.24 -20.19 20.59
C GLY A 321 30.23 -19.15 21.11
N LEU A 322 30.51 -18.08 20.33
CA LEU A 322 30.63 -16.72 20.88
C LEU A 322 31.40 -16.57 22.21
N PRO A 323 32.71 -16.81 22.29
CA PRO A 323 33.49 -16.52 23.50
C PRO A 323 33.28 -15.09 23.99
N ALA A 324 33.28 -14.89 25.31
CA ALA A 324 32.95 -13.60 25.93
C ALA A 324 33.80 -12.44 25.35
N GLY A 325 33.12 -11.36 24.93
CA GLY A 325 33.77 -10.20 24.33
C GLY A 325 32.83 -9.30 23.52
N ARG A 326 33.41 -8.23 22.98
CA ARG A 326 32.82 -7.42 21.90
C ARG A 326 33.44 -7.85 20.57
N TYR A 327 32.63 -7.81 19.52
CA TYR A 327 33.01 -8.17 18.17
C TYR A 327 32.58 -7.07 17.19
N GLU A 328 33.44 -6.74 16.25
CA GLU A 328 33.18 -5.79 15.16
C GLU A 328 32.76 -6.55 13.92
N LEU A 329 31.60 -6.18 13.36
CA LEU A 329 31.10 -6.68 12.09
C LEU A 329 31.51 -5.70 10.98
N THR A 330 32.23 -6.23 9.99
CA THR A 330 32.45 -5.58 8.71
C THR A 330 31.73 -6.36 7.60
N ILE A 331 31.26 -5.63 6.57
CA ILE A 331 30.66 -6.20 5.36
C ILE A 331 31.37 -5.54 4.17
N ASP A 332 32.03 -6.35 3.33
CA ASP A 332 32.95 -5.90 2.27
C ASP A 332 34.10 -4.99 2.78
N GLY A 333 34.42 -5.07 4.08
CA GLY A 333 35.41 -4.23 4.77
C GLY A 333 34.81 -3.02 5.50
N GLU A 334 33.59 -2.59 5.15
CA GLU A 334 32.92 -1.45 5.79
C GLU A 334 32.37 -1.82 7.17
N VAL A 335 32.62 -0.97 8.18
CA VAL A 335 32.24 -1.23 9.58
C VAL A 335 30.74 -1.02 9.80
N ALA A 336 29.99 -2.12 9.76
CA ALA A 336 28.56 -2.14 10.04
C ALA A 336 28.27 -1.80 11.52
N GLY A 337 29.03 -2.36 12.47
CA GLY A 337 28.83 -2.07 13.89
C GLY A 337 29.61 -2.98 14.84
N GLN A 338 29.48 -2.74 16.15
CA GLN A 338 30.09 -3.55 17.20
C GLN A 338 29.07 -4.05 18.22
N TYR A 339 29.10 -5.36 18.48
CA TYR A 339 28.09 -6.08 19.28
C TYR A 339 28.78 -6.96 20.34
N SER A 340 28.09 -7.31 21.43
CA SER A 340 28.58 -8.39 22.32
C SER A 340 28.25 -9.75 21.75
N ASN A 341 28.97 -10.79 22.18
CA ASN A 341 28.58 -12.18 21.94
C ASN A 341 27.14 -12.47 22.41
N THR A 342 26.68 -11.86 23.51
CA THR A 342 25.31 -12.02 24.01
C THR A 342 24.24 -11.40 23.09
N THR A 343 24.50 -10.23 22.50
CA THR A 343 23.59 -9.63 21.51
C THR A 343 23.57 -10.45 20.22
N LEU A 344 24.73 -10.90 19.74
CA LEU A 344 24.82 -11.76 18.56
C LEU A 344 24.12 -13.11 18.77
N ALA A 345 24.18 -13.70 19.97
CA ALA A 345 23.48 -14.93 20.30
C ALA A 345 21.96 -14.76 20.48
N GLN A 346 21.45 -13.53 20.62
CA GLN A 346 20.03 -13.22 20.52
C GLN A 346 19.66 -13.02 19.05
N HIS A 347 20.11 -11.91 18.47
CA HIS A 347 20.25 -11.59 17.04
C HIS A 347 20.60 -10.10 16.91
N ILE A 348 21.14 -9.71 15.76
CA ILE A 348 21.16 -8.32 15.30
C ILE A 348 20.28 -8.17 14.07
N GLU A 349 19.68 -6.99 13.91
CA GLU A 349 18.95 -6.60 12.69
C GLU A 349 19.81 -5.62 11.87
N LEU A 350 19.93 -5.87 10.57
CA LEU A 350 20.81 -5.11 9.66
C LEU A 350 20.05 -4.20 8.70
N GLN A 351 18.75 -4.43 8.47
CA GLN A 351 18.00 -3.73 7.42
C GLN A 351 17.84 -2.22 7.60
N GLY A 352 18.01 -1.71 8.83
CA GLY A 352 18.00 -0.28 9.15
C GLY A 352 19.40 0.34 9.26
N ASN A 353 20.46 -0.45 9.05
CA ASN A 353 21.84 -0.01 9.23
C ASN A 353 22.39 0.56 7.93
N SER A 354 22.37 1.90 7.84
CA SER A 354 22.84 2.65 6.67
C SER A 354 24.33 2.49 6.35
N LYS A 355 25.12 1.88 7.23
CA LYS A 355 26.53 1.54 6.95
C LYS A 355 26.72 0.27 6.13
N THR A 356 25.67 -0.52 5.93
CA THR A 356 25.79 -1.79 5.18
C THR A 356 25.78 -1.55 3.66
N PRO A 357 26.63 -2.24 2.87
CA PRO A 357 26.63 -2.09 1.41
C PRO A 357 25.28 -2.41 0.76
N GLN A 358 24.52 -3.36 1.31
CA GLN A 358 23.18 -3.72 0.83
C GLN A 358 22.11 -2.64 1.14
N TYR A 359 22.22 -1.90 2.26
CA TYR A 359 21.37 -0.73 2.50
C TYR A 359 21.69 0.39 1.49
N GLN A 360 22.97 0.67 1.24
CA GLN A 360 23.36 1.70 0.27
C GLN A 360 22.93 1.34 -1.16
N GLN A 361 23.00 0.05 -1.52
CA GLN A 361 22.46 -0.47 -2.76
C GLN A 361 20.92 -0.29 -2.86
N ALA A 362 20.18 -0.61 -1.79
CA ALA A 362 18.74 -0.39 -1.72
C ALA A 362 18.36 1.10 -1.76
N MET A 363 19.15 1.97 -1.14
CA MET A 363 18.94 3.42 -1.19
C MET A 363 19.13 3.96 -2.61
N LYS A 364 20.12 3.46 -3.35
CA LYS A 364 20.30 3.81 -4.77
C LYS A 364 19.10 3.38 -5.62
N VAL A 365 18.47 2.23 -5.33
CA VAL A 365 17.21 1.80 -5.97
C VAL A 365 16.08 2.79 -5.67
N ALA A 366 15.83 3.11 -4.40
CA ALA A 366 14.76 4.03 -4.00
C ALA A 366 14.97 5.45 -4.56
N LEU A 367 16.21 5.93 -4.68
CA LEU A 367 16.52 7.24 -5.25
C LEU A 367 16.36 7.27 -6.78
N LEU A 368 16.75 6.21 -7.50
CA LEU A 368 16.46 6.08 -8.94
C LEU A 368 14.95 5.99 -9.21
N ASN A 369 14.20 5.31 -8.35
CA ASN A 369 12.75 5.26 -8.52
C ASN A 369 12.06 6.57 -8.11
N LYS A 370 12.63 7.31 -7.15
CA LYS A 370 12.24 8.69 -6.89
C LYS A 370 12.47 9.56 -8.12
N GLU A 371 13.61 9.47 -8.81
CA GLU A 371 13.86 10.18 -10.08
C GLU A 371 12.81 9.82 -11.16
N ARG A 372 12.51 8.53 -11.31
CA ARG A 372 11.44 8.02 -12.21
C ARG A 372 10.06 8.60 -11.86
N ASN A 373 9.73 8.68 -10.58
CA ASN A 373 8.44 9.19 -10.09
C ASN A 373 8.35 10.72 -10.17
N ASP A 374 9.38 11.46 -9.73
CA ASP A 374 9.44 12.93 -9.71
C ASP A 374 9.71 13.57 -11.09
N GLY A 375 10.10 12.77 -12.10
CA GLY A 375 10.29 13.19 -13.49
C GLY A 375 9.21 12.62 -14.44
N PRO A 376 9.50 11.54 -15.20
CA PRO A 376 8.63 11.09 -16.29
C PRO A 376 7.24 10.64 -15.84
N VAL A 377 7.11 9.85 -14.77
CA VAL A 377 5.78 9.41 -14.29
C VAL A 377 4.92 10.63 -13.89
N LYS A 378 5.52 11.63 -13.24
CA LYS A 378 4.86 12.90 -12.92
C LYS A 378 4.43 13.68 -14.15
N ASN A 379 5.19 13.68 -15.25
CA ASN A 379 4.79 14.33 -16.51
C ASN A 379 3.56 13.65 -17.11
N LYS A 380 3.62 12.33 -17.35
CA LYS A 380 2.51 11.49 -17.82
C LYS A 380 1.23 11.74 -17.00
N ARG A 381 1.32 11.56 -15.68
CA ARG A 381 0.23 11.70 -14.69
C ARG A 381 -0.35 13.12 -14.67
N ASN A 382 0.47 14.17 -14.82
CA ASN A 382 -0.02 15.55 -14.88
C ASN A 382 -0.90 15.83 -16.11
N SER A 383 -0.68 15.14 -17.24
CA SER A 383 -1.44 15.35 -18.48
C SER A 383 -2.96 15.14 -18.29
N TRP A 384 -3.33 14.16 -17.46
CA TRP A 384 -4.72 13.81 -17.16
C TRP A 384 -5.54 14.91 -16.49
N ARG A 385 -4.89 15.93 -15.91
CA ARG A 385 -5.60 17.12 -15.39
C ARG A 385 -6.39 17.85 -16.47
N ALA A 386 -5.86 17.94 -17.70
CA ALA A 386 -6.55 18.55 -18.83
C ALA A 386 -7.78 17.72 -19.22
N PHE A 387 -7.61 16.39 -19.30
CA PHE A 387 -8.70 15.46 -19.62
C PHE A 387 -9.81 15.48 -18.56
N GLN A 388 -9.47 15.52 -17.28
CA GLN A 388 -10.47 15.61 -16.20
C GLN A 388 -11.27 16.92 -16.27
N GLN A 389 -10.63 18.06 -16.57
CA GLN A 389 -11.35 19.32 -16.79
C GLN A 389 -12.25 19.26 -18.03
N PHE A 390 -11.75 18.68 -19.13
CA PHE A 390 -12.51 18.49 -20.36
C PHE A 390 -13.75 17.63 -20.12
N ALA A 391 -13.60 16.46 -19.46
CA ALA A 391 -14.70 15.54 -19.18
C ALA A 391 -15.78 16.16 -18.27
N ARG A 392 -15.38 16.96 -17.26
CA ARG A 392 -16.31 17.72 -16.39
C ARG A 392 -17.10 18.75 -17.17
N ILE A 393 -16.40 19.63 -17.90
CA ILE A 393 -17.03 20.72 -18.68
C ILE A 393 -17.92 20.15 -19.78
N LYS A 394 -17.51 19.04 -20.43
CA LYS A 394 -18.34 18.34 -21.41
C LYS A 394 -19.62 17.79 -20.77
N ARG A 395 -19.54 17.13 -19.62
CA ARG A 395 -20.72 16.65 -18.87
C ARG A 395 -21.65 17.79 -18.47
N GLU A 396 -21.11 18.91 -18.00
CA GLU A 396 -21.88 20.11 -17.64
C GLU A 396 -22.58 20.74 -18.86
N LEU A 397 -21.90 20.78 -20.02
CA LEU A 397 -22.45 21.29 -21.28
C LEU A 397 -23.46 20.34 -21.94
N ASP A 398 -23.32 19.03 -21.76
CA ASP A 398 -24.26 18.04 -22.32
C ASP A 398 -25.50 17.84 -21.44
N ALA A 399 -25.48 18.32 -20.20
CA ALA A 399 -26.64 18.42 -19.31
C ALA A 399 -27.42 19.75 -19.45
N GLN A 400 -26.91 20.73 -20.22
CA GLN A 400 -27.58 22.01 -20.44
C GLN A 400 -28.69 21.91 -21.50
N THR A 401 -29.86 22.48 -21.20
CA THR A 401 -30.97 22.65 -22.15
C THR A 401 -31.00 24.09 -22.66
N GLY A 402 -31.15 24.26 -23.98
CA GLY A 402 -31.13 25.58 -24.62
C GLY A 402 -29.73 26.03 -25.05
N GLU A 403 -29.44 27.32 -24.94
CA GLU A 403 -28.16 27.90 -25.34
C GLU A 403 -27.03 27.47 -24.39
N LYS A 404 -25.99 26.82 -24.94
CA LYS A 404 -24.84 26.36 -24.17
C LYS A 404 -23.95 27.53 -23.73
N ASN A 405 -23.47 27.50 -22.49
CA ASN A 405 -22.63 28.54 -21.91
C ASN A 405 -21.32 28.74 -22.71
N ALA A 406 -21.24 29.86 -23.45
CA ALA A 406 -20.12 30.17 -24.34
C ALA A 406 -18.73 30.16 -23.66
N LYS A 407 -18.63 30.46 -22.36
CA LYS A 407 -17.36 30.38 -21.63
C LYS A 407 -16.91 28.94 -21.40
N GLN A 408 -17.83 28.05 -21.06
CA GLN A 408 -17.56 26.62 -20.96
C GLN A 408 -17.22 26.02 -22.33
N VAL A 409 -17.91 26.41 -23.41
CA VAL A 409 -17.61 25.98 -24.79
C VAL A 409 -16.19 26.38 -25.20
N ALA A 410 -15.82 27.66 -25.08
CA ALA A 410 -14.48 28.14 -25.43
C ALA A 410 -13.38 27.52 -24.55
N GLN A 411 -13.66 27.19 -23.29
CA GLN A 411 -12.74 26.44 -22.44
C GLN A 411 -12.60 24.98 -22.88
N LEU A 412 -13.68 24.33 -23.34
CA LEU A 412 -13.66 22.97 -23.83
C LEU A 412 -12.80 22.85 -25.10
N GLU A 413 -12.98 23.74 -26.08
CA GLU A 413 -12.14 23.79 -27.29
C GLU A 413 -10.65 23.98 -26.97
N ARG A 414 -10.32 24.82 -25.97
CA ARG A 414 -8.94 25.03 -25.54
C ARG A 414 -8.35 23.75 -24.93
N LEU A 415 -9.13 23.02 -24.14
CA LEU A 415 -8.71 21.76 -23.55
C LEU A 415 -8.58 20.65 -24.60
N GLU A 416 -9.46 20.60 -25.59
CA GLU A 416 -9.36 19.69 -26.75
C GLU A 416 -8.06 19.91 -27.53
N LYS A 417 -7.74 21.17 -27.85
CA LYS A 417 -6.46 21.55 -28.48
C LYS A 417 -5.24 21.19 -27.62
N GLN A 418 -5.35 21.23 -26.29
CA GLN A 418 -4.31 20.76 -25.37
C GLN A 418 -4.21 19.22 -25.30
N LEU A 419 -5.31 18.50 -25.52
CA LEU A 419 -5.34 17.03 -25.48
C LEU A 419 -4.76 16.39 -26.76
N ALA A 420 -4.67 17.13 -27.86
CA ALA A 420 -4.09 16.65 -29.12
C ALA A 420 -2.65 16.11 -28.97
N SER A 421 -1.82 16.69 -28.09
CA SER A 421 -0.46 16.21 -27.79
C SER A 421 -0.37 15.32 -26.54
N GLN A 422 -1.50 14.96 -25.90
CA GLN A 422 -1.49 14.16 -24.67
C GLN A 422 -0.83 12.79 -24.89
N GLU A 423 -1.12 12.14 -26.02
CA GLU A 423 -0.63 10.80 -26.35
C GLU A 423 0.89 10.78 -26.58
N GLU A 424 1.43 11.86 -27.16
CA GLU A 424 2.87 12.07 -27.34
C GLU A 424 3.57 12.25 -25.97
N VAL A 425 3.04 13.12 -25.11
CA VAL A 425 3.55 13.33 -23.74
C VAL A 425 3.49 12.06 -22.90
N ILE A 426 2.44 11.22 -23.06
CA ILE A 426 2.36 9.90 -22.41
C ILE A 426 3.50 9.00 -22.92
N LYS A 427 3.63 8.85 -24.25
CA LYS A 427 4.63 7.97 -24.88
C LYS A 427 6.07 8.36 -24.54
N GLU A 428 6.42 9.64 -24.63
CA GLU A 428 7.75 10.15 -24.25
C GLU A 428 8.06 9.86 -22.78
N SER A 429 7.09 10.12 -21.90
CA SER A 429 7.21 9.85 -20.47
C SER A 429 7.39 8.35 -20.18
N GLU A 430 6.72 7.46 -20.92
CA GLU A 430 6.88 6.02 -20.75
C GLU A 430 8.26 5.52 -21.17
N VAL A 431 8.79 6.01 -22.30
CA VAL A 431 10.16 5.68 -22.74
C VAL A 431 11.19 6.18 -21.71
N ALA A 432 11.03 7.41 -21.20
CA ALA A 432 11.92 7.96 -20.18
C ALA A 432 11.80 7.26 -18.82
N ALA A 433 10.59 6.82 -18.42
CA ALA A 433 10.39 6.02 -17.21
C ALA A 433 11.00 4.62 -17.34
N MET A 434 10.88 3.98 -18.51
CA MET A 434 11.48 2.68 -18.81
C MET A 434 13.01 2.74 -18.69
N ALA A 435 13.65 3.78 -19.25
CA ALA A 435 15.11 3.96 -19.18
C ALA A 435 15.65 4.25 -17.76
N LEU A 436 14.80 4.62 -16.80
CA LEU A 436 15.14 4.67 -15.37
C LEU A 436 14.84 3.34 -14.67
N GLU A 437 13.77 2.65 -15.08
CA GLU A 437 13.42 1.32 -14.61
C GLU A 437 14.49 0.27 -15.00
N ASP A 438 15.08 0.36 -16.18
CA ASP A 438 16.21 -0.49 -16.61
C ASP A 438 17.40 -0.34 -15.65
N LYS A 439 17.79 0.90 -15.32
CA LYS A 439 18.85 1.19 -14.33
C LYS A 439 18.50 0.70 -12.92
N ILE A 440 17.21 0.68 -12.56
CA ILE A 440 16.75 0.08 -11.30
C ILE A 440 16.99 -1.44 -11.31
N TYR A 441 16.68 -2.13 -12.41
CA TYR A 441 16.92 -3.57 -12.55
C TYR A 441 18.39 -3.97 -12.74
N GLU A 442 19.25 -3.04 -13.21
CA GLU A 442 20.71 -3.19 -13.13
C GLU A 442 21.22 -3.11 -11.69
N VAL A 443 20.70 -2.15 -10.90
CA VAL A 443 21.21 -1.83 -9.57
C VAL A 443 20.63 -2.69 -8.45
N ASN A 444 19.41 -3.21 -8.59
CA ASN A 444 18.73 -3.97 -7.54
C ASN A 444 19.21 -5.42 -7.35
N GLN A 445 20.04 -5.95 -8.26
CA GLN A 445 20.54 -7.33 -8.18
C GLN A 445 21.48 -7.50 -6.97
N PRO A 446 21.14 -8.31 -5.95
CA PRO A 446 22.03 -8.53 -4.82
C PRO A 446 23.33 -9.21 -5.28
N VAL A 447 24.47 -8.70 -4.82
CA VAL A 447 25.79 -9.30 -5.06
C VAL A 447 26.25 -10.08 -3.84
N ALA A 448 27.23 -10.97 -4.02
CA ALA A 448 27.85 -11.69 -2.92
C ALA A 448 28.67 -10.71 -2.05
N ARG A 449 28.33 -10.63 -0.76
CA ARG A 449 28.97 -9.77 0.24
C ARG A 449 29.83 -10.62 1.18
N LYS A 450 31.04 -10.16 1.54
CA LYS A 450 31.90 -10.83 2.54
C LYS A 450 31.63 -10.26 3.93
N TYR A 451 30.99 -11.04 4.78
CA TYR A 451 30.79 -10.71 6.19
C TYR A 451 32.01 -11.19 6.98
N VAL A 452 32.58 -10.31 7.81
CA VAL A 452 33.69 -10.62 8.71
C VAL A 452 33.40 -10.01 10.08
N LEU A 453 33.15 -10.89 11.05
CA LEU A 453 33.01 -10.57 12.46
C LEU A 453 34.32 -10.92 13.18
N LYS A 454 34.99 -9.93 13.80
CA LYS A 454 36.25 -10.14 14.55
C LYS A 454 36.16 -9.62 15.98
N LYS A 455 36.80 -10.31 16.92
CA LYS A 455 36.88 -9.92 18.31
C LYS A 455 37.66 -8.61 18.47
N VAL A 456 37.05 -7.64 19.14
CA VAL A 456 37.70 -6.35 19.41
C VAL A 456 38.73 -6.55 20.53
N ALA A 457 39.99 -6.23 20.26
CA ALA A 457 41.05 -6.31 21.25
C ALA A 457 40.69 -5.47 22.48
N GLY A 458 40.70 -6.09 23.67
CA GLY A 458 40.31 -5.44 24.91
C GLY A 458 41.25 -4.29 25.27
N GLY A 459 40.83 -3.05 24.99
CA GLY A 459 41.56 -1.86 25.38
C GLY A 459 41.87 -1.91 26.87
N LYS A 460 43.16 -1.86 27.23
CA LYS A 460 43.59 -1.84 28.63
C LYS A 460 42.89 -0.69 29.33
N LYS A 461 42.10 -0.99 30.37
CA LYS A 461 41.68 0.04 31.33
C LYS A 461 42.95 0.67 31.89
N GLN A 462 43.22 1.92 31.54
CA GLN A 462 44.06 2.77 32.37
C GLN A 462 43.37 2.82 33.75
N LYS A 463 44.13 2.51 34.79
CA LYS A 463 43.68 2.48 36.19
C LYS A 463 43.83 3.87 36.80
#